data_AF-A0A255RJR2-F1
#
_entry.id   AF-A0A255RJR2-F1
#
_cell.length_a   1.000
_cell.length_b   1.000
_cell.length_c   1.000
_cell.angle_alpha   90.00
_cell.angle_beta   90.00
_cell.angle_gamma   90.00
#
_symmetry.space_group_name_H-M   'P 1'
#
loop_
_entity.id
_entity.type
_entity.pdbx_description
1 polymer ?
#
loop_
_entity_poly.entity_id
_entity_poly.type
_entity_poly.pdbx_seq_one_letter_code
_entity_poly.pdbx_strand_id
1 'polypeptide(L)'
;MAKDKLDEFYENLDREYGKSNTDKNVDYVMSLIKQRLLPGGTVDDNISVPSLQSVAEVMVIMTERPNLTFEEFCEKDRSHKRVIEYLFIRARNHYDEVEGLIKQLLGKSFKGLTPKIVFAFLKIWRQFNSEYKPSSFMKVVLFPEKAKEIIDTLHFLINGEIGKNAATVMFVARDEGLISSCKYEDIKDEFPSIHQKAYNKELSQLDMGERETFFRPTRTALRTRIGYTKNEDGRIEFIGTSLSPLNMLYQIWRWVLSLF
;
A
#
# COMPACT_ATOMS: atom_id res chain seq x y z
N MET A 1 0.36 25.85 3.38
CA MET A 1 0.00 26.00 4.81
C MET A 1 -0.37 24.69 5.51
N ALA A 2 -1.26 23.83 5.01
CA ALA A 2 -1.53 22.52 5.67
C ALA A 2 -0.54 21.42 5.26
N LYS A 3 -0.03 21.46 4.02
CA LYS A 3 0.97 20.52 3.49
C LYS A 3 2.30 20.62 4.26
N ASP A 4 2.72 21.86 4.52
CA ASP A 4 3.96 22.19 5.25
C ASP A 4 3.98 21.60 6.67
N LYS A 5 2.84 21.53 7.38
CA LYS A 5 2.78 21.00 8.75
C LYS A 5 2.86 19.48 8.83
N LEU A 6 2.33 18.78 7.82
CA LEU A 6 2.36 17.32 7.80
C LEU A 6 3.75 16.84 7.39
N ASP A 7 4.35 17.49 6.39
CA ASP A 7 5.71 17.23 5.95
C ASP A 7 6.71 17.51 7.09
N GLU A 8 6.53 18.61 7.83
CA GLU A 8 7.33 18.93 9.02
C GLU A 8 7.14 17.92 10.17
N PHE A 9 5.94 17.36 10.35
CA PHE A 9 5.69 16.29 11.33
C PHE A 9 6.43 14.99 10.97
N TYR A 10 6.38 14.57 9.70
CA TYR A 10 7.11 13.38 9.24
C TYR A 10 8.62 13.60 9.26
N GLU A 11 9.12 14.78 8.91
CA GLU A 11 10.54 15.12 9.05
C GLU A 11 10.99 15.07 10.52
N ASN A 12 10.15 15.50 11.45
CA ASN A 12 10.45 15.43 12.88
C ASN A 12 10.43 13.98 13.39
N LEU A 13 9.47 13.15 12.96
CA LEU A 13 9.47 11.71 13.25
C LEU A 13 10.73 11.02 12.71
N ASP A 14 11.14 11.32 11.48
CA ASP A 14 12.35 10.77 10.87
C ASP A 14 13.62 11.20 11.62
N ARG A 15 13.66 12.43 12.16
CA ARG A 15 14.78 12.89 12.99
C ARG A 15 14.82 12.20 14.36
N GLU A 16 13.66 11.95 14.95
CA GLU A 16 13.56 11.45 16.33
C GLU A 16 13.68 9.92 16.41
N TYR A 17 13.12 9.20 15.42
CA TYR A 17 13.01 7.73 15.43
C TYR A 17 13.77 7.07 14.26
N GLY A 18 14.29 7.86 13.32
CA GLY A 18 14.86 7.37 12.07
C GLY A 18 13.80 6.96 11.06
N LYS A 19 14.18 6.89 9.78
CA LYS A 19 13.29 6.41 8.72
C LYS A 19 12.81 4.99 8.98
N SER A 20 11.54 4.72 8.65
CA SER A 20 11.01 3.37 8.67
C SER A 20 11.77 2.47 7.68
N ASN A 21 11.83 1.17 7.95
CA ASN A 21 12.45 0.23 7.01
C ASN A 21 11.74 0.21 5.65
N THR A 22 10.45 0.51 5.63
CA THR A 22 9.69 0.73 4.39
C THR A 22 10.28 1.88 3.58
N ASP A 23 10.48 3.04 4.19
CA ASP A 23 11.01 4.22 3.48
C ASP A 23 12.44 3.98 3.00
N LYS A 24 13.25 3.27 3.80
CA LYS A 24 14.60 2.83 3.38
C LYS A 24 14.55 1.89 2.17
N ASN A 25 13.62 0.94 2.14
CA ASN A 25 13.45 0.02 1.01
C ASN A 25 13.02 0.76 -0.26
N VAL A 26 12.15 1.76 -0.12
CA VAL A 26 11.73 2.64 -1.22
C VAL A 26 12.91 3.45 -1.73
N ASP A 27 13.64 4.13 -0.85
CA ASP A 27 14.83 4.91 -1.20
C ASP A 27 15.85 4.05 -1.92
N TYR A 28 16.03 2.80 -1.48
CA TYR A 28 16.90 1.84 -2.13
C TYR A 28 16.43 1.53 -3.56
N VAL A 29 15.17 1.12 -3.77
CA VAL A 29 14.63 0.86 -5.13
C VAL A 29 14.75 2.11 -6.01
N MET A 30 14.52 3.30 -5.46
CA MET A 30 14.69 4.55 -6.18
C MET A 30 16.13 4.84 -6.57
N SER A 31 17.08 4.50 -5.71
CA SER A 31 18.50 4.57 -6.05
C SER A 31 18.82 3.67 -7.24
N LEU A 32 18.21 2.47 -7.33
CA LEU A 32 18.40 1.53 -8.44
C LEU A 32 17.80 2.05 -9.75
N ILE A 33 16.60 2.63 -9.68
CA ILE A 33 15.95 3.25 -10.84
C ILE A 33 16.81 4.43 -11.35
N LYS A 34 17.28 5.29 -10.44
CA LYS A 34 18.17 6.42 -10.80
C LYS A 34 19.47 5.94 -11.44
N GLN A 35 20.07 4.86 -10.95
CA GLN A 35 21.27 4.25 -11.54
C GLN A 35 21.03 3.74 -12.98
N ARG A 36 19.78 3.43 -13.32
CA ARG A 36 19.36 2.89 -14.63
C ARG A 36 18.68 3.92 -15.52
N LEU A 37 18.67 5.19 -15.15
CA LEU A 37 18.04 6.24 -15.94
C LEU A 37 18.90 6.57 -17.16
N LEU A 38 18.35 6.40 -18.36
CA LEU A 38 18.99 6.73 -19.62
C LEU A 38 18.83 8.23 -19.94
N PRO A 39 19.72 8.80 -20.79
CA PRO A 39 19.50 10.10 -21.38
C PRO A 39 18.15 10.15 -22.08
N GLY A 40 17.25 11.05 -21.65
CA GLY A 40 15.87 11.12 -22.12
C GLY A 40 14.81 10.68 -21.11
N GLY A 41 15.20 10.20 -19.92
CA GLY A 41 14.29 9.92 -18.80
C GLY A 41 13.65 8.53 -18.82
N THR A 42 14.00 7.69 -19.80
CA THR A 42 13.60 6.28 -19.85
C THR A 42 14.46 5.45 -18.89
N VAL A 43 13.86 4.48 -18.20
CA VAL A 43 14.59 3.55 -17.32
C VAL A 43 15.04 2.34 -18.15
N ASP A 44 16.32 1.98 -18.06
CA ASP A 44 16.88 0.75 -18.63
C ASP A 44 16.43 -0.48 -17.82
N ASP A 45 15.49 -1.22 -18.40
CA ASP A 45 14.91 -2.45 -17.85
C ASP A 45 15.56 -3.74 -18.39
N ASN A 46 16.70 -3.63 -19.08
CA ASN A 46 17.50 -4.76 -19.53
C ASN A 46 18.22 -5.42 -18.35
N ILE A 47 17.44 -6.22 -17.60
CA ILE A 47 17.89 -6.91 -16.40
C ILE A 47 17.90 -8.40 -16.70
N SER A 48 19.08 -9.01 -16.52
CA SER A 48 19.25 -10.46 -16.69
C SER A 48 18.34 -11.24 -15.74
N VAL A 49 17.79 -12.35 -16.25
CA VAL A 49 16.92 -13.25 -15.48
C VAL A 49 17.67 -13.78 -14.26
N PRO A 50 17.18 -13.56 -13.03
CA PRO A 50 17.81 -14.10 -11.83
C PRO A 50 17.56 -15.60 -11.69
N SER A 51 18.39 -16.27 -10.88
CA SER A 51 18.20 -17.69 -10.60
C SER A 51 16.96 -17.91 -9.73
N LEU A 52 16.28 -19.04 -9.91
CA LEU A 52 15.13 -19.40 -9.07
C LEU A 52 15.50 -19.51 -7.58
N GLN A 53 16.74 -19.89 -7.27
CA GLN A 53 17.26 -19.93 -5.91
C GLN A 53 17.30 -18.52 -5.29
N SER A 54 17.90 -17.56 -5.99
CA SER A 54 17.98 -16.16 -5.54
C SER A 54 16.59 -15.53 -5.39
N VAL A 55 15.66 -15.83 -6.30
CA VAL A 55 14.28 -15.35 -6.18
C VAL A 55 13.61 -15.93 -4.94
N ALA A 56 13.76 -17.24 -4.70
CA ALA A 56 13.22 -17.89 -3.50
C ALA A 56 13.80 -17.28 -2.21
N GLU A 57 15.10 -17.06 -2.15
CA GLU A 57 15.80 -16.46 -1.00
C GLU A 57 15.26 -15.06 -0.69
N VAL A 58 15.16 -14.19 -1.71
CA VAL A 58 14.62 -12.83 -1.54
C VAL A 58 13.16 -12.87 -1.07
N MET A 59 12.32 -13.72 -1.67
CA MET A 59 10.92 -13.85 -1.23
C MET A 59 10.82 -14.29 0.24
N VAL A 60 11.65 -15.25 0.66
CA VAL A 60 11.71 -15.71 2.05
C VAL A 60 12.24 -14.61 2.99
N ILE A 61 13.28 -13.87 2.60
CA ILE A 61 13.80 -12.75 3.39
C ILE A 61 12.72 -11.68 3.58
N MET A 62 12.03 -11.31 2.50
CA MET A 62 10.96 -10.31 2.54
C MET A 62 9.79 -10.72 3.43
N THR A 63 9.49 -12.01 3.57
CA THR A 63 8.37 -12.49 4.41
C THR A 63 8.78 -12.79 5.84
N GLU A 64 9.92 -13.45 6.05
CA GLU A 64 10.35 -13.96 7.36
C GLU A 64 11.24 -12.97 8.12
N ARG A 65 11.83 -11.99 7.41
CA ARG A 65 12.75 -11.00 7.98
C ARG A 65 12.34 -9.57 7.58
N PRO A 66 11.12 -9.11 7.89
CA PRO A 66 10.64 -7.78 7.51
C PRO A 66 11.46 -6.62 8.12
N ASN A 67 12.27 -6.90 9.14
CA ASN A 67 13.16 -5.93 9.76
C ASN A 67 14.50 -5.74 9.02
N LEU A 68 14.81 -6.59 8.03
CA LEU A 68 15.95 -6.40 7.14
C LEU A 68 15.52 -5.55 5.94
N THR A 69 16.25 -4.48 5.69
CA THR A 69 16.04 -3.64 4.51
C THR A 69 16.58 -4.30 3.25
N PHE A 70 16.07 -3.87 2.10
CA PHE A 70 16.47 -4.33 0.78
C PHE A 70 17.95 -4.05 0.55
N GLU A 71 18.41 -2.86 0.93
CA GLU A 71 19.82 -2.49 0.87
C GLU A 71 20.68 -3.48 1.65
N GLU A 72 20.37 -3.73 2.93
CA GLU A 72 21.16 -4.61 3.80
C GLU A 72 21.30 -6.03 3.27
N PHE A 73 20.25 -6.64 2.68
CA PHE A 73 20.37 -7.98 2.13
C PHE A 73 20.91 -8.01 0.69
N CYS A 74 20.77 -6.92 -0.06
CA CYS A 74 21.34 -6.80 -1.40
C CYS A 74 22.85 -6.51 -1.38
N GLU A 75 23.36 -5.86 -0.34
CA GLU A 75 24.79 -5.70 -0.10
C GLU A 75 25.49 -7.04 0.17
N LYS A 76 24.79 -7.97 0.82
CA LYS A 76 25.31 -9.30 1.16
C LYS A 76 25.42 -10.23 -0.03
N ASP A 77 24.53 -10.09 -1.01
CA ASP A 77 24.59 -10.86 -2.26
C ASP A 77 24.07 -10.04 -3.45
N ARG A 78 24.93 -9.88 -4.45
CA ARG A 78 24.60 -9.22 -5.73
C ARG A 78 23.44 -9.91 -6.46
N SER A 79 23.23 -11.21 -6.23
CA SER A 79 22.11 -11.96 -6.79
C SER A 79 20.77 -11.42 -6.28
N HIS A 80 20.69 -10.99 -5.02
CA HIS A 80 19.50 -10.37 -4.45
C HIS A 80 19.21 -9.00 -5.06
N LYS A 81 20.25 -8.17 -5.27
CA LYS A 81 20.10 -6.89 -5.99
C LYS A 81 19.45 -7.10 -7.35
N ARG A 82 19.93 -8.10 -8.10
CA ARG A 82 19.36 -8.45 -9.41
C ARG A 82 17.90 -8.87 -9.30
N VAL A 83 17.52 -9.64 -8.28
CA VAL A 83 16.12 -10.00 -8.04
C VAL A 83 15.29 -8.75 -7.77
N ILE A 84 15.74 -7.82 -6.93
CA ILE A 84 15.02 -6.56 -6.67
C ILE A 84 14.86 -5.74 -7.96
N GLU A 85 15.92 -5.58 -8.76
CA GLU A 85 15.80 -4.91 -10.06
C GLU A 85 14.81 -5.64 -10.98
N TYR A 86 14.91 -6.97 -11.07
CA TYR A 86 14.08 -7.77 -11.95
C TYR A 86 12.60 -7.74 -11.56
N LEU A 87 12.30 -7.76 -10.27
CA LEU A 87 10.95 -7.54 -9.77
C LEU A 87 10.57 -6.08 -10.07
N PHE A 88 11.15 -5.09 -9.41
CA PHE A 88 10.60 -3.73 -9.38
C PHE A 88 10.82 -2.88 -10.64
N ILE A 89 11.79 -3.21 -11.49
CA ILE A 89 12.11 -2.44 -12.70
C ILE A 89 11.66 -3.19 -13.95
N ARG A 90 12.10 -4.45 -14.13
CA ARG A 90 11.78 -5.22 -15.35
C ARG A 90 10.31 -5.57 -15.48
N ALA A 91 9.66 -5.91 -14.38
CA ALA A 91 8.25 -6.30 -14.43
C ALA A 91 7.34 -5.24 -15.05
N ARG A 92 7.71 -3.96 -14.91
CA ARG A 92 6.96 -2.81 -15.45
C ARG A 92 6.58 -3.00 -16.92
N ASN A 93 7.50 -3.49 -17.74
CA ASN A 93 7.27 -3.68 -19.18
C ASN A 93 7.21 -5.16 -19.58
N HIS A 94 7.65 -6.07 -18.70
CA HIS A 94 7.78 -7.50 -18.97
C HIS A 94 7.08 -8.35 -17.91
N TYR A 95 5.87 -7.96 -17.52
CA TYR A 95 5.15 -8.63 -16.44
C TYR A 95 4.96 -10.12 -16.64
N ASP A 96 4.47 -10.54 -17.81
CA ASP A 96 4.19 -11.96 -18.09
C ASP A 96 5.46 -12.82 -17.96
N GLU A 97 6.61 -12.26 -18.29
CA GLU A 97 7.92 -12.89 -18.11
C GLU A 97 8.27 -13.06 -16.63
N VAL A 98 8.10 -11.98 -15.83
CA VAL A 98 8.37 -12.02 -14.38
C VAL A 98 7.39 -12.95 -13.67
N GLU A 99 6.12 -12.91 -14.04
CA GLU A 99 5.08 -13.80 -13.51
C GLU A 99 5.40 -15.26 -13.86
N GLY A 100 5.83 -15.54 -15.09
CA GLY A 100 6.28 -16.86 -15.53
C GLY A 100 7.44 -17.40 -14.69
N LEU A 101 8.43 -16.55 -14.38
CA LEU A 101 9.55 -16.92 -13.51
C LEU A 101 9.09 -17.27 -12.08
N ILE A 102 8.24 -16.43 -11.48
CA ILE A 102 7.72 -16.67 -10.12
C ILE A 102 6.86 -17.95 -10.07
N LYS A 103 6.04 -18.22 -11.10
CA LYS A 103 5.24 -19.45 -11.21
C LYS A 103 6.11 -20.72 -11.22
N GLN A 104 7.32 -20.67 -11.77
CA GLN A 104 8.24 -21.83 -11.74
C GLN A 104 8.64 -22.24 -10.32
N LEU A 105 8.55 -21.34 -9.34
CA LEU A 105 8.82 -21.66 -7.93
C LEU A 105 7.80 -22.65 -7.35
N LEU A 106 6.57 -22.69 -7.88
CA LEU A 106 5.54 -23.63 -7.42
C LEU A 106 5.88 -25.09 -7.71
N GLY A 107 6.70 -25.33 -8.74
CA GLY A 107 7.17 -26.67 -9.13
C GLY A 107 8.43 -27.13 -8.41
N LYS A 108 8.96 -26.35 -7.47
CA LYS A 108 10.24 -26.63 -6.78
C LYS A 108 10.09 -26.48 -5.27
N SER A 109 10.86 -27.26 -4.52
CA SER A 109 10.93 -27.15 -3.07
C SER A 109 12.11 -26.27 -2.67
N PHE A 110 11.83 -25.15 -2.02
CA PHE A 110 12.84 -24.28 -1.41
C PHE A 110 12.54 -24.15 0.08
N LYS A 111 13.58 -24.22 0.92
CA LYS A 111 13.43 -24.11 2.37
C LYS A 111 12.83 -22.75 2.73
N GLY A 112 11.72 -22.75 3.47
CA GLY A 112 11.03 -21.52 3.91
C GLY A 112 10.08 -20.93 2.87
N LEU A 113 10.12 -21.37 1.61
CA LEU A 113 9.21 -20.89 0.58
C LEU A 113 7.98 -21.81 0.49
N THR A 114 6.83 -21.30 0.93
CA THR A 114 5.56 -22.04 0.80
C THR A 114 4.81 -21.61 -0.46
N PRO A 115 3.96 -22.48 -1.05
CA PRO A 115 3.08 -22.08 -2.15
C PRO A 115 2.22 -20.86 -1.81
N LYS A 116 1.82 -20.71 -0.54
CA LYS A 116 1.07 -19.54 -0.04
C LYS A 116 1.86 -18.23 -0.21
N ILE A 117 3.17 -18.24 0.07
CA ILE A 117 4.05 -17.09 -0.16
C ILE A 117 4.12 -16.78 -1.66
N VAL A 118 4.33 -17.81 -2.50
CA VAL A 118 4.41 -17.62 -3.95
C VAL A 118 3.10 -17.04 -4.52
N PHE A 119 1.95 -17.56 -4.11
CA PHE A 119 0.65 -17.01 -4.52
C PHE A 119 0.40 -15.60 -4.00
N ALA A 120 0.85 -15.26 -2.78
CA ALA A 120 0.76 -13.91 -2.26
C ALA A 120 1.55 -12.93 -3.13
N PHE A 121 2.79 -13.28 -3.48
CA PHE A 121 3.60 -12.49 -4.40
C PHE A 121 2.95 -12.38 -5.78
N LEU A 122 2.51 -13.49 -6.40
CA LEU A 122 1.83 -13.44 -7.71
C LEU A 122 0.59 -12.56 -7.70
N LYS A 123 -0.24 -12.63 -6.65
CA LYS A 123 -1.44 -11.80 -6.50
C LYS A 123 -1.09 -10.32 -6.44
N ILE A 124 -0.09 -9.97 -5.65
CA ILE A 124 0.39 -8.59 -5.48
C ILE A 124 1.03 -8.09 -6.77
N TRP A 125 1.84 -8.93 -7.42
CA TRP A 125 2.54 -8.60 -8.65
C TRP A 125 1.57 -8.43 -9.83
N ARG A 126 0.48 -9.20 -9.84
CA ARG A 126 -0.63 -9.00 -10.78
C ARG A 126 -1.31 -7.66 -10.57
N GLN A 127 -1.53 -7.24 -9.32
CA GLN A 127 -2.05 -5.91 -9.02
C GLN A 127 -1.08 -4.79 -9.42
N PHE A 128 0.23 -5.05 -9.43
CA PHE A 128 1.26 -4.09 -9.87
C PHE A 128 1.27 -3.88 -11.41
N ASN A 129 0.94 -4.92 -12.19
CA ASN A 129 1.19 -4.92 -13.64
C ASN A 129 -0.04 -5.13 -14.54
N SER A 130 -1.14 -5.67 -14.01
CA SER A 130 -2.42 -5.72 -14.74
C SER A 130 -3.10 -4.35 -14.73
N GLU A 131 -4.04 -4.14 -15.66
CA GLU A 131 -4.87 -2.94 -15.87
C GLU A 131 -5.55 -2.33 -14.62
N TYR A 132 -5.45 -2.95 -13.45
CA TYR A 132 -5.77 -2.31 -12.17
C TYR A 132 -4.66 -1.35 -11.76
N LYS A 133 -4.68 -0.15 -12.36
CA LYS A 133 -4.14 1.02 -11.66
C LYS A 133 -4.80 1.07 -10.28
N PRO A 134 -4.03 1.09 -9.20
CA PRO A 134 -4.55 1.42 -7.88
C PRO A 134 -5.24 2.74 -8.02
N SER A 135 -6.46 2.80 -7.51
CA SER A 135 -7.22 4.03 -7.56
C SER A 135 -6.38 5.18 -6.97
N SER A 136 -6.67 6.37 -7.48
CA SER A 136 -6.22 7.62 -6.87
C SER A 136 -6.50 7.69 -5.36
N PHE A 137 -7.44 6.87 -4.86
CA PHE A 137 -7.79 6.73 -3.45
C PHE A 137 -6.62 6.31 -2.55
N MET A 138 -5.66 5.52 -3.03
CA MET A 138 -4.46 5.18 -2.25
C MET A 138 -3.65 6.42 -1.83
N LYS A 139 -3.75 7.54 -2.57
CA LYS A 139 -3.07 8.80 -2.22
C LYS A 139 -3.69 9.41 -0.96
N VAL A 140 -4.97 9.17 -0.70
CA VAL A 140 -5.69 9.77 0.43
C VAL A 140 -5.71 8.91 1.69
N VAL A 141 -5.39 7.61 1.62
CA VAL A 141 -5.28 6.74 2.81
C VAL A 141 -4.10 7.15 3.68
N LEU A 142 -4.35 7.48 4.95
CA LEU A 142 -3.34 8.04 5.87
C LEU A 142 -2.46 6.99 6.56
N PHE A 143 -2.92 5.73 6.64
CA PHE A 143 -2.16 4.61 7.21
C PHE A 143 -1.92 3.50 6.18
N PRO A 144 -0.91 3.66 5.31
CA PRO A 144 -0.54 2.68 4.29
C PRO A 144 -0.32 1.26 4.81
N GLU A 145 0.22 1.14 6.01
CA GLU A 145 0.46 -0.10 6.75
C GLU A 145 -0.81 -0.83 7.18
N LYS A 146 -1.96 -0.17 7.04
CA LYS A 146 -3.31 -0.72 7.22
C LYS A 146 -4.20 -0.47 6.01
N ALA A 147 -3.63 -0.09 4.86
CA ALA A 147 -4.40 0.33 3.69
C ALA A 147 -5.37 -0.75 3.22
N LYS A 148 -4.94 -2.01 3.26
CA LYS A 148 -5.81 -3.14 2.92
C LYS A 148 -7.01 -3.21 3.86
N GLU A 149 -6.78 -3.23 5.17
CA GLU A 149 -7.85 -3.33 6.16
C GLU A 149 -8.81 -2.13 6.06
N ILE A 150 -8.28 -0.94 5.81
CA ILE A 150 -9.05 0.28 5.59
C ILE A 150 -9.91 0.15 4.33
N ILE A 151 -9.31 -0.15 3.18
CA ILE A 151 -10.00 -0.23 1.88
C ILE A 151 -11.04 -1.36 1.88
N ASP A 152 -10.68 -2.55 2.35
CA ASP A 152 -11.60 -3.69 2.46
C ASP A 152 -12.80 -3.34 3.36
N THR A 153 -12.56 -2.63 4.47
CA THR A 153 -13.62 -2.19 5.37
C THR A 153 -14.52 -1.13 4.73
N LEU A 154 -13.95 -0.19 3.97
CA LEU A 154 -14.72 0.81 3.23
C LEU A 154 -15.60 0.16 2.16
N HIS A 155 -15.04 -0.76 1.37
CA HIS A 155 -15.81 -1.57 0.42
C HIS A 155 -16.93 -2.34 1.09
N PHE A 156 -16.65 -2.98 2.23
CA PHE A 156 -17.67 -3.69 3.00
C PHE A 156 -18.81 -2.77 3.46
N LEU A 157 -18.48 -1.56 3.94
CA LEU A 157 -19.48 -0.61 4.44
C LEU A 157 -20.31 0.04 3.34
N ILE A 158 -19.71 0.28 2.16
CA ILE A 158 -20.33 0.97 1.03
C ILE A 158 -21.12 -0.01 0.15
N ASN A 159 -20.57 -1.19 -0.13
CA ASN A 159 -21.14 -2.16 -1.07
C ASN A 159 -21.80 -3.38 -0.39
N GLY A 160 -21.67 -3.57 0.94
CA GLY A 160 -22.04 -4.80 1.65
C GLY A 160 -23.23 -4.71 2.64
N GLU A 161 -23.31 -5.69 3.54
CA GLU A 161 -24.44 -6.07 4.44
C GLU A 161 -25.05 -4.95 5.32
N ILE A 162 -24.37 -3.82 5.48
CA ILE A 162 -24.86 -2.71 6.30
C ILE A 162 -25.43 -1.56 5.44
N GLY A 163 -25.26 -1.61 4.10
CA GLY A 163 -25.95 -0.74 3.13
C GLY A 163 -25.85 0.75 3.44
N LYS A 164 -24.71 1.22 3.96
CA LYS A 164 -24.60 2.60 4.47
C LYS A 164 -24.34 3.58 3.34
N ASN A 165 -24.88 4.78 3.50
CA ASN A 165 -24.63 5.90 2.59
C ASN A 165 -23.10 6.14 2.44
N ALA A 166 -22.62 6.11 1.20
CA ALA A 166 -21.20 6.24 0.90
C ALA A 166 -20.61 7.59 1.33
N ALA A 167 -21.38 8.69 1.24
CA ALA A 167 -20.95 10.00 1.74
C ALA A 167 -20.72 9.96 3.26
N THR A 168 -21.61 9.30 4.01
CA THR A 168 -21.46 9.10 5.45
C THR A 168 -20.22 8.28 5.78
N VAL A 169 -19.99 7.17 5.07
CA VAL A 169 -18.82 6.31 5.32
C VAL A 169 -17.52 7.07 5.08
N MET A 170 -17.41 7.80 3.96
CA MET A 170 -16.22 8.59 3.64
C MET A 170 -16.02 9.77 4.59
N PHE A 171 -17.11 10.44 4.99
CA PHE A 171 -17.05 11.53 5.95
C PHE A 171 -16.54 11.04 7.32
N VAL A 172 -17.08 9.93 7.83
CA VAL A 172 -16.64 9.35 9.11
C VAL A 172 -15.21 8.81 9.01
N ALA A 173 -14.81 8.19 7.89
CA ALA A 173 -13.43 7.74 7.71
C ALA A 173 -12.43 8.91 7.70
N ARG A 174 -12.81 10.06 7.13
CA ARG A 174 -12.02 11.29 7.16
C ARG A 174 -11.94 11.87 8.57
N ASP A 175 -13.07 11.97 9.27
CA ASP A 175 -13.14 12.46 10.66
C ASP A 175 -12.32 11.57 11.61
N GLU A 176 -12.37 10.26 11.43
CA GLU A 176 -11.56 9.30 12.17
C GLU A 176 -10.07 9.42 11.85
N GLY A 177 -9.68 10.13 10.80
CA GLY A 177 -8.28 10.33 10.42
C GLY A 177 -7.70 9.18 9.58
N LEU A 178 -8.54 8.31 9.00
CA LEU A 178 -8.09 7.19 8.17
C LEU A 178 -7.78 7.61 6.73
N ILE A 179 -8.47 8.66 6.25
CA ILE A 179 -8.27 9.24 4.92
C ILE A 179 -8.19 10.78 5.01
N SER A 180 -7.40 11.39 4.13
CA SER A 180 -7.17 12.84 4.10
C SER A 180 -8.24 13.62 3.32
N SER A 181 -8.93 12.96 2.39
CA SER A 181 -9.93 13.58 1.52
C SER A 181 -11.09 12.64 1.25
N CYS A 182 -12.26 13.23 1.02
CA CYS A 182 -13.50 12.57 0.64
C CYS A 182 -14.05 13.16 -0.68
N LYS A 183 -13.22 13.84 -1.47
CA LYS A 183 -13.66 14.39 -2.76
C LYS A 183 -14.00 13.26 -3.72
N TYR A 184 -15.01 13.47 -4.55
CA TYR A 184 -15.41 12.46 -5.53
C TYR A 184 -14.26 12.07 -6.46
N GLU A 185 -13.44 13.04 -6.85
CA GLU A 185 -12.29 12.85 -7.74
C GLU A 185 -11.26 11.87 -7.18
N ASP A 186 -11.13 11.81 -5.86
CA ASP A 186 -10.17 10.94 -5.16
C ASP A 186 -10.72 9.52 -4.96
N ILE A 187 -12.04 9.33 -4.99
CA ILE A 187 -12.69 8.04 -4.68
C ILE A 187 -13.26 7.33 -5.91
N LYS A 188 -13.54 8.05 -7.01
CA LYS A 188 -14.30 7.56 -8.18
C LYS A 188 -13.71 6.29 -8.82
N ASP A 189 -12.39 6.15 -8.77
CA ASP A 189 -11.70 5.02 -9.39
C ASP A 189 -11.78 3.76 -8.51
N GLU A 190 -11.84 3.95 -7.18
CA GLU A 190 -11.96 2.85 -6.21
C GLU A 190 -13.40 2.39 -6.04
N PHE A 191 -14.35 3.33 -6.07
CA PHE A 191 -15.76 3.10 -5.82
C PHE A 191 -16.61 3.52 -7.03
N PRO A 192 -16.52 2.78 -8.16
CA PRO A 192 -17.20 3.14 -9.41
C PRO A 192 -18.74 3.09 -9.31
N SER A 193 -19.28 2.40 -8.30
CA SER A 193 -20.71 2.35 -8.00
C SER A 193 -21.27 3.69 -7.47
N ILE A 194 -20.42 4.63 -7.05
CA ILE A 194 -20.84 5.91 -6.49
C ILE A 194 -21.09 6.94 -7.61
N HIS A 195 -22.29 7.52 -7.63
CA HIS A 195 -22.65 8.59 -8.56
C HIS A 195 -22.31 9.99 -8.00
N GLN A 196 -21.50 10.76 -8.74
CA GLN A 196 -20.97 12.08 -8.33
C GLN A 196 -22.03 13.06 -7.78
N LYS A 197 -23.14 13.25 -8.50
CA LYS A 197 -24.16 14.25 -8.14
C LYS A 197 -24.85 13.90 -6.82
N ALA A 198 -25.19 12.63 -6.60
CA ALA A 198 -25.82 12.17 -5.37
C ALA A 198 -24.84 12.27 -4.20
N TYR A 199 -23.61 11.77 -4.40
CA TYR A 199 -22.56 11.78 -3.40
C TYR A 199 -22.21 13.19 -2.91
N ASN A 200 -21.97 14.13 -3.81
CA ASN A 200 -21.61 15.50 -3.44
C ASN A 200 -22.76 16.24 -2.73
N LYS A 201 -24.01 15.99 -3.15
CA LYS A 201 -25.19 16.56 -2.49
C LYS A 201 -25.28 16.07 -1.05
N GLU A 202 -25.15 14.76 -0.85
CA GLU A 202 -25.21 14.17 0.49
C GLU A 202 -24.04 14.62 1.37
N LEU A 203 -22.82 14.63 0.82
CA LEU A 203 -21.64 15.10 1.54
C LEU A 203 -21.77 16.56 2.00
N SER A 204 -22.37 17.44 1.19
CA SER A 204 -22.60 18.85 1.54
C SER A 204 -23.61 19.06 2.67
N GLN A 205 -24.44 18.05 2.96
CA GLN A 205 -25.47 18.08 4.00
C GLN A 205 -25.01 17.45 5.32
N LEU A 206 -23.79 16.91 5.37
CA LEU A 206 -23.22 16.33 6.58
C LEU A 206 -22.51 17.42 7.39
N ASP A 207 -23.04 17.69 8.58
CA ASP A 207 -22.41 18.52 9.61
C ASP A 207 -22.38 17.74 10.94
N MET A 208 -21.29 17.90 11.70
CA MET A 208 -21.03 17.22 12.97
C MET A 208 -21.97 17.70 14.09
N GLY A 209 -22.62 18.86 13.91
CA GLY A 209 -23.43 19.52 14.94
C GLY A 209 -24.66 18.77 15.44
N GLU A 210 -25.26 17.84 14.66
CA GLU A 210 -26.55 17.24 15.03
C GLU A 210 -26.68 15.71 14.80
N ARG A 211 -25.60 14.98 14.45
CA ARG A 211 -25.73 13.59 13.98
C ARG A 211 -24.73 12.57 14.56
N GLU A 212 -24.23 12.77 15.77
CA GLU A 212 -23.30 11.81 16.43
C GLU A 212 -23.90 10.40 16.54
N THR A 213 -25.21 10.28 16.80
CA THR A 213 -25.95 9.01 16.81
C THR A 213 -25.96 8.29 15.46
N PHE A 214 -25.90 9.02 14.36
CA PHE A 214 -25.90 8.48 12.99
C PHE A 214 -24.50 8.00 12.57
N PHE A 215 -23.44 8.63 13.07
CA PHE A 215 -22.06 8.28 12.76
C PHE A 215 -21.50 7.16 13.62
N ARG A 216 -21.98 7.04 14.87
CA ARG A 216 -21.51 6.04 15.84
C ARG A 216 -21.45 4.61 15.29
N PRO A 217 -22.48 4.07 14.59
CA PRO A 217 -22.41 2.71 14.06
C PRO A 217 -21.32 2.53 13.00
N THR A 218 -21.02 3.57 12.22
CA THR A 218 -19.99 3.54 11.17
C THR A 218 -18.62 3.62 11.79
N ARG A 219 -18.44 4.51 12.76
CA ARG A 219 -17.23 4.64 13.56
C ARG A 219 -16.87 3.34 14.28
N THR A 220 -17.84 2.71 14.94
CA THR A 220 -17.64 1.42 15.61
C THR A 220 -17.22 0.34 14.61
N ALA A 221 -17.89 0.25 13.45
CA ALA A 221 -17.54 -0.75 12.44
C ALA A 221 -16.12 -0.55 11.88
N LEU A 222 -15.71 0.71 11.64
CA LEU A 222 -14.34 1.04 11.23
C LEU A 222 -13.33 0.59 12.29
N ARG A 223 -13.49 1.03 13.54
CA ARG A 223 -12.59 0.70 14.65
C ARG A 223 -12.46 -0.80 14.90
N THR A 224 -13.58 -1.52 14.91
CA THR A 224 -13.58 -2.97 15.16
C THR A 224 -12.99 -3.78 14.02
N ARG A 225 -13.32 -3.48 12.75
CA ARG A 225 -12.84 -4.29 11.62
C ARG A 225 -11.39 -3.98 11.24
N ILE A 226 -10.98 -2.72 11.36
CA ILE A 226 -9.60 -2.31 11.09
C ILE A 226 -8.70 -2.61 12.30
N GLY A 227 -9.26 -2.62 13.52
CA GLY A 227 -8.55 -2.92 14.75
C GLY A 227 -7.74 -1.73 15.25
N TYR A 228 -8.40 -0.61 15.54
CA TYR A 228 -7.75 0.59 16.09
C TYR A 228 -8.59 1.31 17.14
N THR A 229 -7.91 2.05 18.02
CA THR A 229 -8.48 3.04 18.93
C THR A 229 -8.06 4.43 18.51
N LYS A 230 -8.90 5.43 18.81
CA LYS A 230 -8.58 6.85 18.65
C LYS A 230 -8.65 7.51 20.01
N ASN A 231 -7.53 8.07 20.46
CA ASN A 231 -7.38 8.75 21.74
C ASN A 231 -8.06 10.14 21.70
N GLU A 232 -8.30 10.74 22.86
CA GLU A 232 -8.96 12.06 22.97
C GLU A 232 -8.16 13.19 22.31
N ASP A 233 -6.83 13.03 22.19
CA ASP A 233 -5.93 13.93 21.47
C ASP A 233 -5.94 13.72 19.94
N GLY A 234 -6.76 12.79 19.46
CA GLY A 234 -6.94 12.46 18.05
C GLY A 234 -5.94 11.45 17.50
N ARG A 235 -5.00 10.94 18.31
CA ARG A 235 -4.03 9.93 17.86
C ARG A 235 -4.68 8.56 17.66
N ILE A 236 -4.27 7.85 16.61
CA ILE A 236 -4.73 6.50 16.31
C ILE A 236 -3.70 5.48 16.75
N GLU A 237 -4.14 4.46 17.50
CA GLU A 237 -3.34 3.31 17.91
C GLU A 237 -3.97 2.02 17.37
N PHE A 238 -3.21 1.23 16.61
CA PHE A 238 -3.69 -0.04 16.07
C PHE A 238 -3.48 -1.17 17.09
N ILE A 239 -4.55 -1.92 17.39
CA ILE A 239 -4.53 -3.02 18.35
C ILE A 239 -3.96 -4.27 17.67
N GLY A 240 -2.81 -4.75 18.16
CA GLY A 240 -2.18 -5.99 17.69
C GLY A 240 -1.58 -5.82 16.28
N THR A 241 -0.31 -5.44 16.22
CA THR A 241 0.39 -5.26 14.95
C THR A 241 1.32 -6.43 14.66
N SER A 242 0.94 -7.26 13.68
CA SER A 242 1.91 -7.76 12.73
C SER A 242 1.70 -7.02 11.41
N LEU A 243 2.78 -6.48 10.87
CA LEU A 243 2.79 -5.91 9.53
C LEU A 243 2.58 -7.09 8.59
N SER A 244 1.36 -7.26 8.07
CA SER A 244 1.12 -8.39 7.17
C SER A 244 2.03 -8.22 5.95
N PRO A 245 2.59 -9.31 5.37
CA PRO A 245 3.41 -9.23 4.17
C PRO A 245 2.72 -8.44 3.03
N LEU A 246 1.40 -8.49 3.00
CA LEU A 246 0.57 -7.77 2.05
C LEU A 246 0.53 -6.25 2.34
N ASN A 247 0.52 -5.83 3.61
CA ASN A 247 0.60 -4.42 4.00
C ASN A 247 2.01 -3.83 3.80
N MET A 248 3.07 -4.62 3.95
CA MET A 248 4.42 -4.21 3.57
C MET A 248 4.48 -3.88 2.07
N LEU A 249 3.87 -4.73 1.26
CA LEU A 249 3.85 -4.58 -0.19
C LEU A 249 2.92 -3.45 -0.66
N TYR A 250 1.78 -3.22 -0.01
CA TYR A 250 0.94 -2.03 -0.25
C TYR A 250 1.62 -0.71 0.12
N GLN A 251 2.47 -0.71 1.15
CA GLN A 251 3.26 0.46 1.52
C GLN A 251 4.34 0.81 0.51
N ILE A 252 5.14 -0.18 0.10
CA ILE A 252 6.16 -0.02 -0.96
C ILE A 252 5.49 0.50 -2.24
N TRP A 253 4.26 0.06 -2.50
CA TRP A 253 3.46 0.44 -3.65
C TRP A 253 2.92 1.88 -3.63
N ARG A 254 2.34 2.36 -2.51
CA ARG A 254 1.86 3.76 -2.38
C ARG A 254 2.98 4.75 -2.71
N TRP A 255 4.20 4.40 -2.34
CA TRP A 255 5.38 5.22 -2.57
C TRP A 255 5.90 5.12 -4.01
N VAL A 256 5.96 3.93 -4.63
CA VAL A 256 6.33 3.82 -6.07
C VAL A 256 5.37 4.60 -6.97
N LEU A 257 4.08 4.71 -6.61
CA LEU A 257 3.06 5.47 -7.35
C LEU A 257 3.08 6.98 -7.12
N SER A 258 3.67 7.49 -6.03
CA SER A 258 3.75 8.94 -5.79
C SER A 258 4.82 9.62 -6.66
N LEU A 259 5.59 8.81 -7.39
CA LEU A 259 6.74 9.19 -8.19
C LEU A 259 6.43 9.32 -9.70
N PHE A 260 5.17 9.06 -10.08
CA PHE A 260 4.59 9.29 -11.41
C PHE A 260 3.26 10.06 -11.30
#